data_AF-A0A4P5YAV6-F1
#
_entry.id   AF-A0A4P5YAV6-F1
#
_cell.length_a   1.000
_cell.length_b   1.000
_cell.length_c   1.000
_cell.angle_alpha   90.00
_cell.angle_beta   90.00
_cell.angle_gamma   90.00
#
_symmetry.space_group_name_H-M   'P 1'
#
loop_
_entity.id
_entity.type
_entity.pdbx_description
1 polymer ?
#
loop_
_entity_poly.entity_id
_entity_poly.type
_entity_poly.pdbx_seq_one_letter_code
_entity_poly.pdbx_strand_id
1 'polypeptide(L)'
;MTVLKTSLIRDIRTRVAGVVVGQDIVVERILIALLTGGHLLLEGVPGLAKTLLVNAVAKTIGIAFGRVQFTIDMLPSDVLGSEILDQATHQFRIHKGPVFTNLLLADEINRAAPKVQGCLLEAMQERKVTLGGKTFLLPAPFLVIATQNPIEQAGTFELPEAQLDRFMLCHRLHYPTADEEKDIYRRQLNMGLRRQEDGGAVPKSAFDMIEGQPVCGVNDLVEMMEQVQTIHVSEAFTEHVLRMVRRTREHPALEVGCSPRAGLALVQAARARAFLHDRDYVVPEDLFSLAEDIVLHRIRMTYESVARGISLRDVLEEIMREV
;
A
#
# COMPACT_ATOMS: atom_id res chain seq x y z
N MET A 1 -0.54 27.83 -9.74
CA MET A 1 -1.21 26.67 -9.09
C MET A 1 -0.24 25.55 -8.75
N THR A 2 0.82 25.29 -9.53
CA THR A 2 1.82 24.23 -9.27
C THR A 2 2.59 24.42 -7.95
N VAL A 3 3.05 25.64 -7.66
CA VAL A 3 3.87 25.98 -6.48
C VAL A 3 3.17 25.71 -5.13
N LEU A 4 1.84 25.84 -5.06
CA LEU A 4 1.04 25.61 -3.84
C LEU A 4 0.84 24.12 -3.52
N LYS A 5 1.12 23.21 -4.46
CA LYS A 5 0.83 21.77 -4.32
C LYS A 5 2.10 20.96 -4.09
N THR A 6 3.22 21.40 -4.65
CA THR A 6 4.56 20.90 -4.27
C THR A 6 4.85 21.17 -2.79
N SER A 7 4.39 22.32 -2.25
CA SER A 7 4.47 22.57 -0.80
C SER A 7 3.66 21.55 0.00
N LEU A 8 2.48 21.17 -0.49
CA LEU A 8 1.59 20.27 0.23
C LEU A 8 2.14 18.83 0.31
N ILE A 9 2.74 18.31 -0.77
CA ILE A 9 3.45 17.02 -0.73
C ILE A 9 4.63 17.07 0.25
N ARG A 10 5.39 18.16 0.22
CA ARG A 10 6.50 18.38 1.15
C ARG A 10 6.02 18.44 2.60
N ASP A 11 4.89 19.09 2.85
CA ASP A 11 4.28 19.20 4.17
C ASP A 11 3.78 17.84 4.67
N ILE A 12 3.17 17.04 3.79
CA ILE A 12 2.79 15.65 4.10
C ILE A 12 4.02 14.84 4.49
N ARG A 13 5.07 14.84 3.67
CA ARG A 13 6.32 14.10 3.94
C ARG A 13 6.97 14.56 5.24
N THR A 14 7.06 15.87 5.46
CA THR A 14 7.67 16.46 6.68
C THR A 14 6.90 16.05 7.93
N ARG A 15 5.56 16.07 7.86
CA ARG A 15 4.72 15.70 9.00
C ARG A 15 4.81 14.22 9.33
N VAL A 16 4.83 13.35 8.32
CA VAL A 16 4.99 11.91 8.52
C VAL A 16 6.38 11.58 9.05
N ALA A 17 7.44 12.23 8.54
CA ALA A 17 8.81 12.08 9.03
C ALA A 17 9.00 12.55 10.49
N GLY A 18 8.14 13.45 10.96
CA GLY A 18 8.06 13.84 12.37
C GLY A 18 7.61 12.69 13.28
N VAL A 19 6.81 11.76 12.77
CA VAL A 19 6.25 10.63 13.53
C VAL A 19 7.04 9.34 13.30
N VAL A 20 7.46 9.06 12.07
CA VAL A 20 8.12 7.81 11.67
C VAL A 20 9.52 8.10 11.14
N VAL A 21 10.50 7.29 11.54
CA VAL A 21 11.92 7.42 11.16
C VAL A 21 12.25 6.43 10.04
N GLY A 22 12.98 6.86 9.02
CA GLY A 22 13.60 5.97 8.03
C GLY A 22 12.63 5.29 7.07
N GLN A 23 11.45 5.87 6.84
CA GLN A 23 10.39 5.26 6.02
C GLN A 23 10.02 6.10 4.81
N ASP A 24 10.88 7.01 4.35
CA ASP A 24 10.59 7.94 3.25
C ASP A 24 10.17 7.23 1.95
N ILE A 25 10.83 6.12 1.63
CA ILE A 25 10.51 5.30 0.46
C ILE A 25 9.09 4.72 0.60
N VAL A 26 8.73 4.22 1.78
CA VAL A 26 7.41 3.64 2.02
C VAL A 26 6.32 4.71 1.98
N VAL A 27 6.60 5.90 2.53
CA VAL A 27 5.71 7.07 2.38
C VAL A 27 5.51 7.38 0.90
N GLU A 28 6.58 7.41 0.10
CA GLU A 28 6.49 7.62 -1.34
C GLU A 28 5.62 6.54 -2.02
N ARG A 29 5.78 5.25 -1.68
CA ARG A 29 4.95 4.17 -2.23
C ARG A 29 3.48 4.28 -1.83
N ILE A 30 3.19 4.69 -0.59
CA ILE A 30 1.82 4.94 -0.14
C ILE A 30 1.20 6.11 -0.94
N LEU A 31 1.94 7.20 -1.12
CA LEU A 31 1.47 8.35 -1.90
C LEU A 31 1.25 8.00 -3.37
N ILE A 32 2.15 7.22 -3.98
CA ILE A 32 1.96 6.72 -5.35
C ILE A 32 0.67 5.89 -5.43
N ALA A 33 0.46 4.95 -4.51
CA ALA A 33 -0.74 4.12 -4.47
C ALA A 33 -2.02 4.96 -4.32
N LEU A 34 -2.02 5.95 -3.42
CA LEU A 34 -3.12 6.90 -3.24
C LEU A 34 -3.43 7.70 -4.51
N LEU A 35 -2.40 8.30 -5.12
CA LEU A 35 -2.56 9.21 -6.27
C LEU A 35 -2.94 8.49 -7.57
N THR A 36 -2.64 7.20 -7.67
CA THR A 36 -2.99 6.36 -8.82
C THR A 36 -4.24 5.52 -8.60
N GLY A 37 -4.76 5.48 -7.37
CA GLY A 37 -5.86 4.60 -6.97
C GLY A 37 -5.51 3.11 -7.04
N GLY A 38 -4.22 2.78 -6.97
CA GLY A 38 -3.72 1.40 -6.90
C GLY A 38 -3.58 0.93 -5.46
N HIS A 39 -3.54 -0.39 -5.23
CA HIS A 39 -3.36 -0.97 -3.90
C HIS A 39 -1.89 -1.33 -3.63
N LEU A 40 -1.47 -1.31 -2.36
CA LEU A 40 -0.09 -1.57 -1.94
C LEU A 40 -0.03 -2.81 -1.04
N LEU A 41 0.89 -3.71 -1.33
CA LEU A 41 1.26 -4.83 -0.47
C LEU A 41 2.60 -4.51 0.21
N LEU A 42 2.67 -4.70 1.52
CA LEU A 42 3.87 -4.48 2.33
C LEU A 42 4.37 -5.81 2.88
N GLU A 43 5.42 -6.34 2.26
CA GLU A 43 6.14 -7.52 2.73
C GLU A 43 7.14 -7.12 3.79
N GLY A 44 7.12 -7.76 4.95
CA GLY A 44 8.17 -7.56 5.93
C GLY A 44 7.79 -8.04 7.32
N VAL A 45 8.79 -8.11 8.18
CA VAL A 45 8.67 -8.61 9.54
C VAL A 45 7.76 -7.74 10.42
N PRO A 46 7.20 -8.31 11.50
CA PRO A 46 6.47 -7.56 12.51
C PRO A 46 7.34 -6.48 13.16
N GLY A 47 6.70 -5.43 13.68
CA GLY A 47 7.38 -4.40 14.49
C GLY A 47 7.98 -3.22 13.72
N LEU A 48 7.88 -3.17 12.38
CA LEU A 48 8.39 -2.06 11.56
C LEU A 48 7.47 -0.81 11.54
N ALA A 49 6.71 -0.59 12.62
CA ALA A 49 5.79 0.55 12.75
C ALA A 49 4.82 0.79 11.57
N LYS A 50 4.47 -0.26 10.79
CA LYS A 50 3.61 -0.17 9.60
C LYS A 50 2.26 0.49 9.92
N THR A 51 1.63 0.08 11.02
CA THR A 51 0.36 0.65 11.50
C THR A 51 0.49 2.12 11.84
N LEU A 52 1.60 2.53 12.47
CA LEU A 52 1.86 3.92 12.81
C LEU A 52 2.04 4.76 11.54
N LEU A 53 2.85 4.29 10.59
CA LEU A 53 3.12 4.94 9.32
C LEU A 53 1.83 5.20 8.53
N VAL A 54 1.02 4.15 8.35
CA VAL A 54 -0.20 4.23 7.57
C VAL A 54 -1.23 5.14 8.22
N ASN A 55 -1.38 5.07 9.54
CA ASN A 55 -2.26 5.97 10.29
C ASN A 55 -1.76 7.43 10.24
N ALA A 56 -0.45 7.64 10.34
CA ALA A 56 0.15 8.97 10.23
C ALA A 56 -0.13 9.61 8.87
N VAL A 57 -0.02 8.85 7.78
CA VAL A 57 -0.38 9.30 6.44
C VAL A 57 -1.87 9.64 6.37
N ALA A 58 -2.75 8.74 6.82
CA ALA A 58 -4.21 8.95 6.74
C ALA A 58 -4.65 10.21 7.50
N LYS A 59 -4.16 10.40 8.74
CA LYS A 59 -4.45 11.60 9.54
C LYS A 59 -3.85 12.87 8.94
N THR A 60 -2.65 12.79 8.38
CA THR A 60 -1.99 13.93 7.72
C THR A 60 -2.79 14.41 6.50
N ILE A 61 -3.37 13.49 5.72
CA ILE A 61 -4.21 13.78 4.54
C ILE A 61 -5.67 14.04 4.93
N GLY A 62 -6.09 13.75 6.16
CA GLY A 62 -7.47 13.95 6.61
C GLY A 62 -8.48 12.99 5.99
N ILE A 63 -8.06 11.75 5.71
CA ILE A 63 -8.92 10.70 5.14
C ILE A 63 -9.31 9.67 6.19
N ALA A 64 -10.46 9.02 6.01
CA ALA A 64 -10.90 7.98 6.93
C ALA A 64 -9.90 6.80 6.93
N PHE A 65 -9.56 6.33 8.13
CA PHE A 65 -8.66 5.20 8.35
C PHE A 65 -9.42 4.03 8.97
N GLY A 66 -9.28 2.86 8.36
CA GLY A 66 -9.76 1.60 8.91
C GLY A 66 -8.58 0.64 9.07
N ARG A 67 -8.64 -0.20 10.10
CA ARG A 67 -7.67 -1.26 10.32
C ARG A 67 -8.40 -2.57 10.56
N VAL A 68 -7.88 -3.63 9.97
CA VAL A 68 -8.36 -4.99 10.17
C VAL A 68 -7.16 -5.92 10.31
N GLN A 69 -7.16 -6.74 11.36
CA GLN A 69 -6.17 -7.79 11.56
C GLN A 69 -6.74 -9.09 11.00
N PHE A 70 -6.06 -9.70 10.05
CA PHE A 70 -6.48 -10.96 9.48
C PHE A 70 -6.08 -12.11 10.40
N THR A 71 -7.04 -13.00 10.69
CA THR A 71 -6.86 -14.18 11.54
C THR A 71 -7.41 -15.41 10.83
N ILE A 72 -7.01 -16.60 11.29
CA ILE A 72 -7.36 -17.89 10.67
C ILE A 72 -8.87 -18.17 10.73
N ASP A 73 -9.53 -17.68 11.79
CA ASP A 73 -10.95 -17.83 12.08
C ASP A 73 -11.82 -16.70 11.52
N MET A 74 -11.21 -15.70 10.87
CA MET A 74 -11.93 -14.56 10.31
C MET A 74 -12.96 -14.98 9.27
N LEU A 75 -14.12 -14.34 9.30
CA LEU A 75 -15.17 -14.53 8.30
C LEU A 75 -15.19 -13.35 7.31
N PRO A 76 -15.69 -13.56 6.07
CA PRO A 76 -15.87 -12.46 5.12
C PRO A 76 -16.73 -11.31 5.67
N SER A 77 -17.68 -11.62 6.56
CA SER A 77 -18.52 -10.63 7.24
C SER A 77 -17.75 -9.69 8.17
N ASP A 78 -16.61 -10.13 8.71
CA ASP A 78 -15.80 -9.30 9.60
C ASP A 78 -15.02 -8.22 8.82
N VAL A 79 -14.83 -8.45 7.52
CA VAL A 79 -14.18 -7.51 6.59
C VAL A 79 -15.22 -6.65 5.88
N LEU A 80 -16.22 -7.29 5.26
CA LEU A 80 -17.24 -6.62 4.44
C LEU A 80 -18.33 -5.97 5.28
N GLY A 81 -18.65 -6.51 6.45
CA GLY A 81 -19.84 -6.21 7.21
C GLY A 81 -20.88 -7.32 7.15
N SER A 82 -21.93 -7.17 7.95
CA SER A 82 -22.98 -8.17 8.10
C SER A 82 -24.36 -7.52 8.20
N GLU A 83 -25.38 -8.33 7.95
CA GLU A 83 -26.76 -7.97 8.27
C GLU A 83 -27.12 -8.57 9.63
N ILE A 84 -27.45 -7.71 10.59
CA ILE A 84 -27.74 -8.08 11.97
C ILE A 84 -29.24 -7.86 12.23
N LEU A 85 -29.91 -8.86 12.79
CA LEU A 85 -31.28 -8.71 13.26
C LEU A 85 -31.28 -7.92 14.57
N ASP A 86 -31.86 -6.73 14.55
CA ASP A 86 -32.09 -5.95 15.76
C ASP A 86 -33.20 -6.62 16.58
N GLN A 87 -32.86 -7.12 17.75
CA GLN A 87 -33.81 -7.86 18.62
C GLN A 87 -34.94 -6.97 19.16
N ALA A 88 -34.72 -5.66 19.26
CA ALA A 88 -35.74 -4.74 19.77
C ALA A 88 -36.77 -4.37 18.70
N THR A 89 -36.31 -4.19 17.46
CA THR A 89 -37.20 -3.78 16.36
C THR A 89 -37.66 -4.94 15.47
N HIS A 90 -37.04 -6.12 15.62
CA HIS A 90 -37.16 -7.27 14.72
C HIS A 90 -36.88 -6.92 13.25
N GLN A 91 -36.07 -5.87 13.00
CA GLN A 91 -35.67 -5.45 11.66
C GLN A 91 -34.21 -5.79 11.40
N PHE A 92 -33.90 -6.15 10.16
CA PHE A 92 -32.52 -6.34 9.72
C PHE A 92 -31.83 -4.98 9.52
N ARG A 93 -30.71 -4.78 10.21
CA ARG A 93 -29.83 -3.62 10.09
C ARG A 93 -28.48 -4.02 9.52
N ILE A 94 -28.00 -3.24 8.56
CA ILE A 94 -26.67 -3.43 7.99
C ILE A 94 -25.62 -2.83 8.94
N HIS A 95 -24.67 -3.67 9.33
CA HIS A 95 -23.46 -3.28 10.03
C HIS A 95 -22.30 -3.27 9.03
N LYS A 96 -21.81 -2.07 8.69
CA LYS A 96 -20.71 -1.88 7.74
C LYS A 96 -19.39 -2.37 8.34
N GLY A 97 -18.65 -3.16 7.58
CA GLY A 97 -17.32 -3.63 7.99
C GLY A 97 -16.22 -2.58 7.83
N PRO A 98 -14.97 -2.92 8.23
CA PRO A 98 -13.82 -2.02 8.15
C PRO A 98 -13.46 -1.56 6.73
N VAL A 99 -13.91 -2.26 5.68
CA VAL A 99 -13.68 -1.83 4.27
C VAL A 99 -14.36 -0.50 3.92
N PHE A 100 -15.35 -0.05 4.68
CA PHE A 100 -16.03 1.23 4.45
C PHE A 100 -15.23 2.43 4.98
N THR A 101 -14.02 2.60 4.45
CA THR A 101 -13.06 3.66 4.80
C THR A 101 -12.37 4.16 3.53
N ASN A 102 -11.57 5.24 3.60
CA ASN A 102 -10.76 5.69 2.47
C ASN A 102 -9.43 4.94 2.40
N LEU A 103 -8.79 4.70 3.55
CA LEU A 103 -7.55 3.95 3.66
C LEU A 103 -7.75 2.79 4.64
N LEU A 104 -7.67 1.57 4.11
CA LEU A 104 -7.74 0.34 4.89
C LEU A 104 -6.34 -0.27 5.05
N LEU A 105 -5.90 -0.46 6.30
CA LEU A 105 -4.78 -1.34 6.62
C LEU A 105 -5.28 -2.75 6.90
N ALA A 106 -4.93 -3.69 6.03
CA ALA A 106 -5.21 -5.12 6.20
C ALA A 106 -3.95 -5.84 6.66
N ASP A 107 -3.80 -6.00 7.98
CA ASP A 107 -2.62 -6.60 8.58
C ASP A 107 -2.65 -8.14 8.45
N GLU A 108 -1.53 -8.73 8.04
CA GLU A 108 -1.31 -10.18 7.95
C GLU A 108 -2.33 -10.90 7.05
N ILE A 109 -2.57 -10.37 5.84
CA ILE A 109 -3.56 -10.91 4.89
C ILE A 109 -3.36 -12.41 4.61
N ASN A 110 -2.11 -12.89 4.69
CA ASN A 110 -1.75 -14.29 4.51
C ASN A 110 -2.20 -15.20 5.67
N ARG A 111 -2.78 -14.70 6.77
CA ARG A 111 -3.29 -15.54 7.87
C ARG A 111 -4.75 -15.95 7.70
N ALA A 112 -5.54 -15.24 6.90
CA ALA A 112 -6.93 -15.59 6.70
C ALA A 112 -7.11 -16.60 5.57
N ALA A 113 -8.19 -17.37 5.65
CA ALA A 113 -8.55 -18.33 4.61
C ALA A 113 -8.72 -17.66 3.23
N PRO A 114 -8.48 -18.38 2.11
CA PRO A 114 -8.60 -17.83 0.76
C PRO A 114 -9.94 -17.16 0.44
N LYS A 115 -11.03 -17.58 1.09
CA LYS A 115 -12.36 -16.97 0.94
C LYS A 115 -12.41 -15.53 1.47
N VAL A 116 -11.73 -15.25 2.58
CA VAL A 116 -11.65 -13.91 3.19
C VAL A 116 -10.71 -13.02 2.39
N GLN A 117 -9.58 -13.57 1.95
CA GLN A 117 -8.68 -12.87 1.03
C GLN A 117 -9.42 -12.47 -0.26
N GLY A 118 -10.16 -13.41 -0.85
CA GLY A 118 -10.96 -13.19 -2.05
C GLY A 118 -11.99 -12.07 -1.90
N CYS A 119 -12.70 -11.98 -0.78
CA CYS A 119 -13.71 -10.95 -0.58
C CYS A 119 -13.12 -9.54 -0.47
N LEU A 120 -11.95 -9.39 0.16
CA LEU A 120 -11.23 -8.11 0.20
C LEU A 120 -10.77 -7.71 -1.21
N LEU A 121 -10.24 -8.66 -1.98
CA LEU A 121 -9.75 -8.41 -3.34
C LEU A 121 -10.89 -8.08 -4.32
N GLU A 122 -12.07 -8.67 -4.11
CA GLU A 122 -13.29 -8.31 -4.83
C GLU A 122 -13.70 -6.87 -4.50
N ALA A 123 -13.71 -6.49 -3.21
CA ALA A 123 -14.00 -5.12 -2.77
C ALA A 123 -12.99 -4.11 -3.35
N MET A 124 -11.71 -4.47 -3.44
CA MET A 124 -10.66 -3.67 -4.10
C MET A 124 -10.98 -3.43 -5.58
N GLN A 125 -11.37 -4.48 -6.30
CA GLN A 125 -11.59 -4.43 -7.74
C GLN A 125 -12.93 -3.76 -8.11
N GLU A 126 -14.00 -4.09 -7.40
CA GLU A 126 -15.35 -3.61 -7.71
C GLU A 126 -15.70 -2.28 -7.05
N ARG A 127 -14.96 -1.88 -6.00
CA ARG A 127 -15.20 -0.66 -5.20
C ARG A 127 -16.62 -0.56 -4.64
N LYS A 128 -17.27 -1.70 -4.44
CA LYS A 128 -18.61 -1.86 -3.89
C LYS A 128 -18.69 -3.18 -3.14
N VAL A 129 -19.66 -3.28 -2.24
CA VAL A 129 -19.91 -4.47 -1.43
C VAL A 129 -21.41 -4.72 -1.40
N THR A 130 -21.85 -5.97 -1.56
CA THR A 130 -23.25 -6.35 -1.46
C THR A 130 -23.51 -7.08 -0.14
N LEU A 131 -24.40 -6.54 0.69
CA LEU A 131 -24.80 -7.08 2.00
C LEU A 131 -26.32 -7.19 2.05
N GLY A 132 -26.86 -8.36 2.42
CA GLY A 132 -28.32 -8.55 2.54
C GLY A 132 -29.09 -8.24 1.26
N GLY A 133 -28.49 -8.47 0.08
CA GLY A 133 -29.07 -8.14 -1.21
C GLY A 133 -29.03 -6.65 -1.60
N LYS A 134 -28.43 -5.78 -0.77
CA LYS A 134 -28.23 -4.35 -1.07
C LYS A 134 -26.76 -4.06 -1.37
N THR A 135 -26.52 -3.36 -2.47
CA THR A 135 -25.16 -2.95 -2.87
C THR A 135 -24.82 -1.57 -2.32
N PHE A 136 -23.63 -1.46 -1.72
CA PHE A 136 -23.08 -0.24 -1.14
C PHE A 136 -21.77 0.11 -1.84
N LEU A 137 -21.62 1.37 -2.25
CA LEU A 137 -20.35 1.87 -2.78
C LEU A 137 -19.36 2.13 -1.64
N LEU A 138 -18.08 1.85 -1.89
CA LEU A 138 -17.00 2.20 -0.98
C LEU A 138 -16.65 3.69 -1.10
N PRO A 139 -16.16 4.33 -0.03
CA PRO A 139 -15.72 5.73 -0.08
C PRO A 139 -14.63 5.94 -1.14
N ALA A 140 -14.70 7.04 -1.90
CA ALA A 140 -13.68 7.39 -2.88
C ALA A 140 -12.85 8.60 -2.38
N PRO A 141 -11.52 8.59 -2.51
CA PRO A 141 -10.68 7.47 -2.97
C PRO A 141 -10.65 6.31 -1.95
N PHE A 142 -10.48 5.08 -2.48
CA PHE A 142 -10.37 3.83 -1.71
C PHE A 142 -9.01 3.18 -1.95
N LEU A 143 -8.20 3.07 -0.90
CA LEU A 143 -6.91 2.42 -0.89
C LEU A 143 -6.91 1.27 0.13
N VAL A 144 -6.29 0.16 -0.26
CA VAL A 144 -5.95 -0.94 0.64
C VAL A 144 -4.44 -1.06 0.69
N ILE A 145 -3.91 -1.02 1.91
CA ILE A 145 -2.54 -1.39 2.22
C ILE A 145 -2.60 -2.73 2.95
N ALA A 146 -2.23 -3.80 2.27
CA ALA A 146 -2.16 -5.13 2.88
C ALA A 146 -0.74 -5.38 3.39
N THR A 147 -0.59 -6.11 4.49
CA THR A 147 0.72 -6.54 4.98
C THR A 147 0.79 -8.07 5.01
N GLN A 148 1.96 -8.62 4.70
CA GLN A 148 2.23 -10.05 4.87
C GLN A 148 3.63 -10.27 5.47
N ASN A 149 3.73 -11.27 6.34
CA ASN A 149 4.98 -11.69 6.94
C ASN A 149 5.51 -12.93 6.19
N PRO A 150 6.66 -12.85 5.50
CA PRO A 150 7.19 -13.97 4.71
C PRO A 150 7.81 -15.09 5.56
N ILE A 151 8.06 -14.87 6.85
CA ILE A 151 8.80 -15.82 7.71
C ILE A 151 7.86 -16.80 8.43
N GLU A 152 6.59 -16.44 8.62
CA GLU A 152 5.62 -17.33 9.28
C GLU A 152 5.19 -18.46 8.34
N GLN A 153 5.62 -19.69 8.65
CA GLN A 153 5.31 -20.89 7.86
C GLN A 153 4.10 -21.69 8.40
N ALA A 154 3.67 -21.44 9.65
CA ALA A 154 2.58 -22.19 10.28
C ALA A 154 1.28 -21.40 10.26
N GLY A 155 0.25 -21.94 9.61
CA GLY A 155 -1.09 -21.34 9.60
C GLY A 155 -1.27 -20.15 8.65
N THR A 156 -0.43 -20.06 7.61
CA THR A 156 -0.53 -19.04 6.56
C THR A 156 -1.01 -19.63 5.24
N PHE A 157 -1.80 -18.86 4.51
CA PHE A 157 -2.29 -19.10 3.16
C PHE A 157 -1.66 -18.06 2.22
N GLU A 158 -0.74 -18.51 1.37
CA GLU A 158 -0.13 -17.65 0.35
C GLU A 158 -1.19 -17.12 -0.62
N LEU A 159 -1.02 -15.86 -1.01
CA LEU A 159 -1.85 -15.25 -2.05
C LEU A 159 -1.46 -15.85 -3.42
N PRO A 160 -2.40 -16.45 -4.17
CA PRO A 160 -2.15 -16.85 -5.54
C PRO A 160 -1.69 -15.68 -6.41
N GLU A 161 -0.96 -15.94 -7.48
CA GLU A 161 -0.44 -14.90 -8.39
C GLU A 161 -1.53 -13.99 -8.96
N ALA A 162 -2.66 -14.57 -9.36
CA ALA A 162 -3.81 -13.82 -9.84
C ALA A 162 -4.35 -12.81 -8.80
N GLN A 163 -4.14 -13.09 -7.50
CA GLN A 163 -4.50 -12.20 -6.40
C GLN A 163 -3.41 -11.15 -6.17
N LEU A 164 -2.13 -11.55 -6.15
CA LEU A 164 -1.00 -10.62 -6.05
C LEU A 164 -0.98 -9.58 -7.17
N ASP A 165 -1.33 -9.96 -8.40
CA ASP A 165 -1.37 -9.06 -9.54
C ASP A 165 -2.40 -7.91 -9.40
N ARG A 166 -3.37 -8.03 -8.47
CA ARG A 166 -4.30 -6.95 -8.12
C ARG A 166 -3.67 -5.84 -7.28
N PHE A 167 -2.55 -6.11 -6.61
CA PHE A 167 -1.77 -5.06 -5.95
C PHE A 167 -0.88 -4.37 -6.98
N MET A 168 -0.97 -3.04 -7.06
CA MET A 168 -0.15 -2.26 -7.98
C MET A 168 1.33 -2.40 -7.63
N LEU A 169 1.63 -2.21 -6.34
CA LEU A 169 2.96 -2.24 -5.75
C LEU A 169 3.03 -3.33 -4.68
N CYS A 170 4.16 -4.03 -4.60
CA CYS A 170 4.55 -4.87 -3.49
C CYS A 170 5.92 -4.41 -2.98
N HIS A 171 5.94 -3.69 -1.87
CA HIS A 171 7.17 -3.14 -1.30
C HIS A 171 7.70 -4.00 -0.17
N ARG A 172 9.01 -4.28 -0.20
CA ARG A 172 9.72 -5.11 0.77
C ARG A 172 10.40 -4.24 1.82
N LEU A 173 9.93 -4.36 3.04
CA LEU A 173 10.41 -3.62 4.20
C LEU A 173 11.60 -4.35 4.82
N HIS A 174 12.63 -3.58 5.13
CA HIS A 174 13.83 -4.04 5.82
C HIS A 174 13.85 -3.45 7.24
N TYR A 175 14.65 -4.05 8.11
CA TYR A 175 14.92 -3.44 9.41
C TYR A 175 15.55 -2.05 9.23
N PRO A 176 15.25 -1.09 10.11
CA PRO A 176 15.90 0.22 10.09
C PRO A 176 17.41 0.06 10.26
N THR A 177 18.16 1.02 9.73
CA THR A 177 19.59 1.13 10.00
C THR A 177 19.84 1.43 11.48
N ALA A 178 21.06 1.18 11.96
CA ALA A 178 21.42 1.43 13.36
C ALA A 178 21.20 2.90 13.78
N ASP A 179 21.41 3.85 12.87
CA ASP A 179 21.18 5.27 13.12
C ASP A 179 19.68 5.61 13.20
N GLU A 180 18.87 5.07 12.29
CA GLU A 180 17.41 5.22 12.32
C GLU A 180 16.82 4.58 13.58
N GLU A 181 17.28 3.39 13.96
CA GLU A 181 16.82 2.69 15.14
C GLU A 181 17.18 3.44 16.43
N LYS A 182 18.40 3.99 16.50
CA LYS A 182 18.82 4.87 17.59
C LYS A 182 17.93 6.10 17.71
N ASP A 183 17.53 6.70 16.59
CA ASP A 183 16.62 7.84 16.59
C ASP A 183 15.20 7.46 17.00
N ILE A 184 14.71 6.27 16.65
CA ILE A 184 13.45 5.72 17.17
C ILE A 184 13.50 5.64 18.70
N TYR A 185 14.56 5.05 19.26
CA TYR A 185 14.74 4.95 20.71
C TYR A 185 14.77 6.33 21.37
N ARG A 186 15.52 7.26 20.79
CA ARG A 186 15.65 8.63 21.31
C ARG A 186 14.31 9.35 21.34
N ARG A 187 13.50 9.22 20.29
CA ARG A 187 12.15 9.82 20.22
C ARG A 187 11.25 9.21 21.29
N GLN A 188 11.23 7.87 21.40
CA GLN A 188 10.36 7.17 22.35
C GLN A 188 10.70 7.49 23.82
N LEU A 189 11.99 7.61 24.16
CA LEU A 189 12.42 7.99 25.52
C LEU A 189 11.99 9.42 25.91
N ASN A 190 11.84 10.32 24.93
CA ASN A 190 11.52 11.73 25.15
C ASN A 190 10.00 12.03 25.13
N MET A 191 9.14 11.03 24.92
CA MET A 191 7.70 11.26 24.69
C MET A 191 6.92 11.68 25.96
N GLY A 192 7.44 11.49 27.17
CA GLY A 192 6.77 11.93 28.40
C GLY A 192 5.43 11.20 28.66
N LEU A 193 4.54 11.80 29.44
CA LEU A 193 3.26 11.20 29.85
C LEU A 193 2.05 11.91 29.21
N ARG A 194 1.06 11.13 28.78
CA ARG A 194 -0.30 11.57 28.44
C ARG A 194 -1.20 11.35 29.64
N ARG A 195 -1.86 12.42 30.10
CA ARG A 195 -2.89 12.34 31.13
C ARG A 195 -4.24 12.07 30.47
N GLN A 196 -4.99 11.12 31.02
CA GLN A 196 -6.36 10.81 30.62
C GLN A 196 -7.34 11.66 31.46
N GLU A 197 -8.55 11.87 30.93
CA GLU A 197 -9.58 12.73 31.54
C GLU A 197 -10.07 12.18 32.90
N ASP A 198 -9.89 10.88 33.14
CA ASP A 198 -10.23 10.19 34.40
C ASP A 198 -9.15 10.30 35.49
N GLY A 199 -8.08 11.07 35.24
CA GLY A 199 -6.98 11.29 36.19
C GLY A 199 -5.83 10.28 36.09
N GLY A 200 -5.93 9.28 35.21
CA GLY A 200 -4.82 8.37 34.89
C GLY A 200 -3.73 9.02 34.03
N ALA A 201 -2.52 8.44 34.01
CA ALA A 201 -1.47 8.86 33.08
C ALA A 201 -0.78 7.63 32.47
N VAL A 202 -0.55 7.66 31.17
CA VAL A 202 0.19 6.64 30.41
C VAL A 202 1.34 7.29 29.65
N PRO A 203 2.48 6.59 29.42
CA PRO A 203 3.51 7.09 28.51
C PRO A 203 2.90 7.45 27.16
N LYS A 204 3.27 8.62 26.62
CA LYS A 204 2.89 8.96 25.25
C LYS A 204 3.51 7.93 24.30
N SER A 205 2.72 7.55 23.32
CA SER A 205 3.10 6.70 22.22
C SER A 205 3.35 7.54 20.97
N ALA A 206 4.00 6.97 19.97
CA ALA A 206 4.17 7.63 18.69
C ALA A 206 2.82 7.95 18.00
N PHE A 207 1.74 7.25 18.34
CA PHE A 207 0.39 7.57 17.85
C PHE A 207 -0.14 8.90 18.37
N ASP A 208 0.32 9.34 19.55
CA ASP A 208 -0.02 10.64 20.15
C ASP A 208 0.74 11.79 19.48
N MET A 209 1.82 11.50 18.73
CA MET A 209 2.49 12.51 17.90
C MET A 209 1.70 12.87 16.64
N ILE A 210 0.69 12.08 16.28
CA ILE A 210 -0.21 12.35 15.16
C ILE A 210 -1.34 13.32 15.58
N GLU A 211 -0.99 14.33 16.37
CA GLU A 211 -1.87 15.42 16.81
C GLU A 211 -1.77 16.61 15.84
N GLY A 212 -2.88 17.30 15.60
CA GLY A 212 -2.97 18.49 14.74
C GLY A 212 -3.98 18.36 13.59
N GLN A 213 -4.44 19.49 13.04
CA GLN A 213 -5.37 19.52 11.90
C GLN A 213 -4.74 18.88 10.64
N PRO A 214 -5.49 18.17 9.78
CA PRO A 214 -4.97 17.66 8.51
C PRO A 214 -4.26 18.73 7.68
N VAL A 215 -3.23 18.34 6.95
CA VAL A 215 -2.50 19.22 6.01
C VAL A 215 -3.33 19.46 4.75
N CYS A 216 -4.13 18.46 4.35
CA CYS A 216 -5.04 18.53 3.23
C CYS A 216 -6.32 17.74 3.50
N GLY A 217 -7.24 17.72 2.54
CA GLY A 217 -8.44 16.90 2.58
C GLY A 217 -8.67 16.10 1.29
N VAL A 218 -9.83 15.44 1.22
CA VAL A 218 -10.22 14.61 0.06
C VAL A 218 -10.24 15.40 -1.24
N ASN A 219 -10.70 16.65 -1.24
CA ASN A 219 -10.76 17.49 -2.44
C ASN A 219 -9.34 17.79 -2.99
N ASP A 220 -8.40 18.15 -2.12
CA ASP A 220 -7.01 18.38 -2.52
C ASP A 220 -6.38 17.10 -3.09
N LEU A 221 -6.69 15.94 -2.51
CA LEU A 221 -6.25 14.65 -3.01
C LEU A 221 -6.79 14.36 -4.42
N VAL A 222 -8.07 14.62 -4.68
CA VAL A 222 -8.66 14.49 -6.02
C VAL A 222 -7.97 15.41 -7.01
N GLU A 223 -7.73 16.67 -6.65
CA GLU A 223 -7.01 17.60 -7.52
C GLU A 223 -5.56 17.15 -7.81
N MET A 224 -4.87 16.56 -6.83
CA MET A 224 -3.54 15.97 -7.04
C MET A 224 -3.61 14.76 -7.98
N MET A 225 -4.62 13.91 -7.84
CA MET A 225 -4.84 12.78 -8.75
C MET A 225 -5.07 13.26 -10.19
N GLU A 226 -5.86 14.30 -10.40
CA GLU A 226 -6.08 14.91 -11.72
C GLU A 226 -4.76 15.43 -12.32
N GLN A 227 -3.91 16.05 -11.51
CA GLN A 227 -2.60 16.55 -11.98
C GLN A 227 -1.64 15.42 -12.35
N VAL A 228 -1.61 14.33 -11.59
CA VAL A 228 -0.87 13.12 -11.98
C VAL A 228 -1.30 12.64 -13.36
N GLN A 229 -2.60 12.77 -13.69
CA GLN A 229 -3.12 12.45 -15.03
C GLN A 229 -2.74 13.46 -16.13
N THR A 230 -2.04 14.55 -15.81
CA THR A 230 -1.48 15.50 -16.80
C THR A 230 0.01 15.31 -17.06
N ILE A 231 0.73 14.54 -16.21
CA ILE A 231 2.16 14.29 -16.37
C ILE A 231 2.46 13.64 -17.71
N HIS A 232 3.42 14.19 -18.44
CA HIS A 232 3.81 13.71 -19.76
C HIS A 232 4.57 12.38 -19.67
N VAL A 233 4.17 11.43 -20.52
CA VAL A 233 4.87 10.16 -20.74
C VAL A 233 5.23 10.10 -22.21
N SER A 234 6.52 10.03 -22.51
CA SER A 234 6.98 9.95 -23.89
C SER A 234 6.69 8.56 -24.49
N GLU A 235 6.56 8.51 -25.82
CA GLU A 235 6.45 7.24 -26.54
C GLU A 235 7.67 6.35 -26.27
N ALA A 236 8.87 6.94 -26.22
CA ALA A 236 10.11 6.24 -25.89
C ALA A 236 10.06 5.57 -24.50
N PHE A 237 9.50 6.24 -23.49
CA PHE A 237 9.31 5.64 -22.16
C PHE A 237 8.33 4.47 -22.21
N THR A 238 7.23 4.63 -22.95
CA THR A 238 6.21 3.57 -23.12
C THR A 238 6.79 2.34 -23.81
N GLU A 239 7.60 2.54 -24.85
CA GLU A 239 8.31 1.46 -25.55
C GLU A 239 9.32 0.76 -24.63
N HIS A 240 10.02 1.52 -23.79
CA HIS A 240 10.96 0.96 -22.81
C HIS A 240 10.23 0.09 -21.77
N VAL A 241 9.09 0.56 -21.23
CA VAL A 241 8.22 -0.25 -20.35
C VAL A 241 7.74 -1.52 -21.06
N LEU A 242 7.28 -1.40 -22.31
CA LEU A 242 6.81 -2.53 -23.09
C LEU A 242 7.92 -3.58 -23.28
N ARG A 243 9.12 -3.13 -23.66
CA ARG A 243 10.29 -4.00 -23.84
C ARG A 243 10.63 -4.74 -22.55
N MET A 244 10.68 -4.05 -21.41
CA MET A 244 10.94 -4.66 -20.11
C MET A 244 9.89 -5.74 -19.78
N VAL A 245 8.59 -5.42 -19.93
CA VAL A 245 7.51 -6.40 -19.67
C VAL A 245 7.60 -7.59 -20.62
N ARG A 246 7.90 -7.39 -21.91
CA ARG A 246 8.08 -8.50 -22.86
C ARG A 246 9.28 -9.37 -22.53
N ARG A 247 10.41 -8.78 -22.15
CA ARG A 247 11.60 -9.50 -21.69
C ARG A 247 11.28 -10.45 -20.55
N THR A 248 10.45 -10.05 -19.58
CA THR A 248 10.05 -10.98 -18.50
C THR A 248 9.28 -12.22 -18.98
N ARG A 249 8.61 -12.17 -20.14
CA ARG A 249 7.87 -13.32 -20.71
C ARG A 249 8.74 -14.20 -21.61
N GLU A 250 9.84 -13.65 -22.12
CA GLU A 250 10.75 -14.31 -23.04
C GLU A 250 12.01 -14.82 -22.31
N HIS A 251 12.19 -14.46 -21.03
CA HIS A 251 13.37 -14.81 -20.24
C HIS A 251 13.38 -16.30 -19.85
N PRO A 252 14.46 -17.06 -20.15
CA PRO A 252 14.50 -18.52 -19.94
C PRO A 252 14.45 -18.94 -18.47
N ALA A 253 14.85 -18.06 -17.55
CA ALA A 253 14.78 -18.33 -16.11
C ALA A 253 13.37 -18.20 -15.52
N LEU A 254 12.40 -17.68 -16.29
CA LEU A 254 11.04 -17.41 -15.82
C LEU A 254 10.03 -18.37 -16.44
N GLU A 255 9.19 -18.97 -15.60
CA GLU A 255 8.04 -19.78 -16.01
C GLU A 255 6.84 -18.89 -16.32
N VAL A 256 6.66 -17.84 -15.52
CA VAL A 256 5.59 -16.84 -15.68
C VAL A 256 6.19 -15.45 -15.70
N GLY A 257 5.92 -14.71 -16.77
CA GLY A 257 6.31 -13.31 -16.93
C GLY A 257 5.19 -12.33 -16.55
N CYS A 258 5.50 -11.03 -16.54
CA CYS A 258 4.57 -9.99 -16.14
C CYS A 258 3.33 -9.90 -17.05
N SER A 259 2.15 -9.67 -16.44
CA SER A 259 0.92 -9.36 -17.17
C SER A 259 0.97 -7.94 -17.80
N PRO A 260 0.07 -7.58 -18.75
CA PRO A 260 -0.05 -6.19 -19.22
C PRO A 260 -0.35 -5.18 -18.12
N ARG A 261 -0.92 -5.62 -16.99
CA ARG A 261 -1.17 -4.76 -15.82
C ARG A 261 0.13 -4.27 -15.19
N ALA A 262 1.23 -5.02 -15.29
CA ALA A 262 2.54 -4.56 -14.85
C ALA A 262 2.98 -3.31 -15.63
N GLY A 263 2.82 -3.32 -16.96
CA GLY A 263 3.15 -2.18 -17.81
C GLY A 263 2.32 -0.94 -17.48
N LEU A 264 1.00 -1.12 -17.31
CA LEU A 264 0.12 -0.04 -16.90
C LEU A 264 0.48 0.50 -15.51
N ALA A 265 0.79 -0.39 -14.56
CA ALA A 265 1.21 -0.03 -13.22
C ALA A 265 2.52 0.77 -13.25
N LEU A 266 3.52 0.37 -14.04
CA LEU A 266 4.78 1.10 -14.20
C LEU A 266 4.55 2.51 -14.71
N VAL A 267 3.76 2.67 -15.78
CA VAL A 267 3.48 3.99 -16.35
C VAL A 267 2.75 4.88 -15.34
N GLN A 268 1.68 4.38 -14.72
CA GLN A 268 0.90 5.18 -13.75
C GLN A 268 1.71 5.53 -12.50
N ALA A 269 2.47 4.57 -11.96
CA ALA A 269 3.32 4.79 -10.81
C ALA A 269 4.47 5.76 -11.12
N ALA A 270 5.06 5.67 -12.32
CA ALA A 270 6.11 6.58 -12.75
C ALA A 270 5.61 8.02 -12.92
N ARG A 271 4.39 8.22 -13.43
CA ARG A 271 3.74 9.55 -13.46
C ARG A 271 3.53 10.13 -12.08
N ALA A 272 3.01 9.33 -11.16
CA ALA A 272 2.82 9.75 -9.78
C ALA A 272 4.17 10.08 -9.11
N ARG A 273 5.20 9.28 -9.37
CA ARG A 273 6.55 9.54 -8.86
C ARG A 273 7.14 10.83 -9.43
N ALA A 274 7.03 11.07 -10.74
CA ALA A 274 7.45 12.33 -11.36
C ALA A 274 6.77 13.53 -10.70
N PHE A 275 5.46 13.46 -10.49
CA PHE A 275 4.70 14.49 -9.77
C PHE A 275 5.19 14.70 -8.33
N LEU A 276 5.46 13.62 -7.58
CA LEU A 276 6.01 13.70 -6.21
C LEU A 276 7.42 14.31 -6.15
N HIS A 277 8.15 14.29 -7.26
CA HIS A 277 9.46 14.90 -7.42
C HIS A 277 9.41 16.26 -8.14
N ASP A 278 8.24 16.89 -8.22
CA ASP A 278 8.04 18.22 -8.83
C ASP A 278 8.44 18.28 -10.32
N ARG A 279 8.24 17.16 -11.05
CA ARG A 279 8.46 17.05 -12.48
C ARG A 279 7.14 16.91 -13.23
N ASP A 280 7.08 17.48 -14.43
CA ASP A 280 5.96 17.41 -15.37
C ASP A 280 6.13 16.30 -16.43
N TYR A 281 7.25 15.60 -16.42
CA TYR A 281 7.53 14.44 -17.29
C TYR A 281 8.22 13.29 -16.53
N VAL A 282 7.99 12.08 -17.02
CA VAL A 282 8.60 10.84 -16.51
C VAL A 282 10.02 10.67 -17.04
N VAL A 283 10.92 10.15 -16.20
CA VAL A 283 12.32 9.83 -16.54
C VAL A 283 12.63 8.34 -16.29
N PRO A 284 13.68 7.77 -16.90
CA PRO A 284 14.05 6.36 -16.68
C PRO A 284 14.26 5.99 -15.20
N GLU A 285 14.74 6.90 -14.37
CA GLU A 285 14.94 6.66 -12.94
C GLU A 285 13.62 6.35 -12.20
N ASP A 286 12.47 6.82 -12.71
CA ASP A 286 11.16 6.45 -12.18
C ASP A 286 10.86 4.97 -12.41
N LEU A 287 11.21 4.46 -13.58
CA LEU A 287 11.06 3.05 -13.91
C LEU A 287 11.93 2.20 -12.99
N PHE A 288 13.23 2.50 -12.92
CA PHE A 288 14.17 1.70 -12.14
C PHE A 288 13.84 1.68 -10.65
N SER A 289 13.40 2.81 -10.09
CA SER A 289 13.01 2.89 -8.68
C SER A 289 11.77 2.05 -8.36
N LEU A 290 10.87 1.85 -9.32
CA LEU A 290 9.59 1.16 -9.15
C LEU A 290 9.59 -0.27 -9.71
N ALA A 291 10.60 -0.65 -10.49
CA ALA A 291 10.66 -1.94 -11.17
C ALA A 291 10.57 -3.09 -10.17
N GLU A 292 11.32 -3.05 -9.07
CA GLU A 292 11.29 -4.12 -8.07
C GLU A 292 9.90 -4.28 -7.44
N ASP A 293 9.28 -3.16 -7.06
CA ASP A 293 7.97 -3.13 -6.39
C ASP A 293 6.83 -3.54 -7.32
N ILE A 294 7.00 -3.45 -8.64
CA ILE A 294 5.94 -3.75 -9.62
C ILE A 294 6.16 -5.11 -10.30
N VAL A 295 7.41 -5.51 -10.54
CA VAL A 295 7.72 -6.69 -11.35
C VAL A 295 7.83 -7.95 -10.50
N LEU A 296 8.50 -7.90 -9.33
CA LEU A 296 8.91 -9.12 -8.65
C LEU A 296 7.76 -9.99 -8.13
N HIS A 297 6.64 -9.41 -7.72
CA HIS A 297 5.46 -10.19 -7.30
C HIS A 297 4.59 -10.68 -8.46
N ARG A 298 4.97 -10.37 -9.71
CA ARG A 298 4.25 -10.73 -10.95
C ARG A 298 5.01 -11.73 -11.83
N ILE A 299 6.16 -12.22 -11.37
CA ILE A 299 6.98 -13.19 -12.10
C ILE A 299 7.27 -14.43 -11.27
N ARG A 300 7.52 -15.54 -11.95
CA ARG A 300 7.88 -16.83 -11.34
C ARG A 300 9.08 -17.44 -12.02
N MET A 301 9.97 -17.98 -11.21
CA MET A 301 11.15 -18.69 -11.71
C MET A 301 10.80 -20.12 -12.08
N THR A 302 11.51 -20.64 -13.06
CA THR A 302 11.52 -22.08 -13.34
C THR A 302 12.20 -22.84 -12.20
N TYR A 303 11.77 -24.08 -11.97
CA TYR A 303 12.39 -24.97 -10.97
C TYR A 303 13.91 -25.11 -11.16
N GLU A 304 14.37 -25.18 -12.41
CA GLU A 304 15.81 -25.26 -12.73
C GLU A 304 16.59 -24.03 -12.27
N SER A 305 16.01 -22.83 -12.42
CA SER A 305 16.66 -21.58 -12.03
C SER A 305 16.75 -21.43 -10.51
N VAL A 306 15.68 -21.83 -9.82
CA VAL A 306 15.67 -21.92 -8.35
C VAL A 306 16.75 -22.90 -7.87
N ALA A 307 16.86 -24.07 -8.50
CA ALA A 307 17.86 -25.08 -8.15
C ALA A 307 19.31 -24.60 -8.38
N ARG A 308 19.52 -23.66 -9.32
CA ARG A 308 20.82 -23.02 -9.57
C ARG A 308 21.12 -21.86 -8.62
N GLY A 309 20.20 -21.52 -7.72
CA GLY A 309 20.38 -20.42 -6.76
C GLY A 309 20.24 -19.03 -7.38
N ILE A 310 19.64 -18.92 -8.58
CA ILE A 310 19.36 -17.62 -9.20
C ILE A 310 18.17 -17.00 -8.46
N SER A 311 18.28 -15.72 -8.07
CA SER A 311 17.17 -15.02 -7.42
C SER A 311 16.33 -14.23 -8.44
N LEU A 312 15.08 -13.95 -8.07
CA LEU A 312 14.20 -13.07 -8.85
C LEU A 312 14.79 -11.66 -9.04
N ARG A 313 15.56 -11.18 -8.06
CA ARG A 313 16.22 -9.87 -8.14
C ARG A 313 17.33 -9.89 -9.18
N ASP A 314 18.13 -10.95 -9.25
CA ASP A 314 19.20 -11.10 -10.24
C ASP A 314 18.63 -11.04 -11.67
N VAL A 315 17.54 -11.78 -11.91
CA VAL A 315 16.84 -11.78 -13.21
C VAL A 315 16.29 -10.40 -13.56
N LEU A 316 15.71 -9.68 -12.59
CA LEU A 316 15.21 -8.33 -12.83
C LEU A 316 16.36 -7.36 -13.15
N GLU A 317 17.48 -7.43 -12.43
CA GLU A 317 18.67 -6.62 -12.69
C GLU A 317 19.25 -6.89 -14.08
N GLU A 318 19.30 -8.16 -14.50
CA GLU A 318 19.70 -8.54 -15.85
C GLU A 318 18.78 -7.91 -16.91
N ILE A 319 17.47 -8.08 -16.76
CA ILE A 319 16.48 -7.48 -17.67
C ILE A 319 16.63 -5.95 -17.70
N MET A 320 16.81 -5.28 -16.56
CA MET A 320 16.96 -3.82 -16.51
C MET A 320 18.24 -3.31 -17.18
N ARG A 321 19.31 -4.12 -17.24
CA ARG A 321 20.55 -3.75 -17.95
C ARG A 321 20.44 -3.87 -19.47
N GLU A 322 19.52 -4.69 -19.96
CA GLU A 322 19.30 -4.94 -21.39
C GLU A 322 18.33 -3.96 -22.07
N VAL A 323 17.52 -3.24 -21.29
CA VAL A 323 16.44 -2.37 -21.77
C VAL A 323 16.92 -0.92 -21.85
#